data_AF-A0A3M1G1P5-F1
#
_entry.id   AF-A0A3M1G1P5-F1
#
_cell.length_a   1.000
_cell.length_b   1.000
_cell.length_c   1.000
_cell.angle_alpha   90.00
_cell.angle_beta   90.00
_cell.angle_gamma   90.00
#
_symmetry.space_group_name_H-M   'P 1'
#
loop_
_entity.id
_entity.type
_entity.pdbx_description
1 polymer ?
#
loop_
_entity_poly.entity_id
_entity_poly.type
_entity_poly.pdbx_seq_one_letter_code
_entity_poly.pdbx_strand_id
1 'polypeptide(L)'
;YPAALVALGATIVTNARSLPAADFFTGMFETALDHGEIIVAVEFPIGAKAAYMKFRNPASRYAMAGVFVADHGAGDVRVAVTGAGPCVFRWRQAEDALARRFAPEALAGLLPDASALNNDLHAGADYRAHLVAVMARRAVGAIHSA
;
A
#
# COMPACT_ATOMS: atom_id res chain seq x y z
N TYR A 1 7.56 6.69 -2.62
CA TYR A 1 6.61 5.61 -3.00
C TYR A 1 6.31 4.71 -1.80
N PRO A 2 5.60 5.19 -0.77
CA PRO A 2 5.43 4.45 0.48
C PRO A 2 4.82 3.05 0.33
N ALA A 3 3.76 2.92 -0.49
CA ALA A 3 3.11 1.63 -0.73
C ALA A 3 4.04 0.58 -1.35
N ALA A 4 4.95 0.98 -2.25
CA ALA A 4 5.93 0.05 -2.83
C ALA A 4 6.91 -0.45 -1.76
N LEU A 5 7.40 0.44 -0.89
CA LEU A 5 8.30 0.06 0.20
C LEU A 5 7.64 -0.95 1.15
N VAL A 6 6.41 -0.66 1.56
CA VAL A 6 5.66 -1.52 2.49
C VAL A 6 5.30 -2.86 1.87
N ALA A 7 4.74 -2.87 0.66
CA ALA A 7 4.30 -4.10 0.01
C ALA A 7 5.46 -5.00 -0.41
N LEU A 8 6.58 -4.42 -0.89
CA LEU A 8 7.77 -5.20 -1.24
C LEU A 8 8.60 -5.61 -0.02
N GLY A 9 8.24 -5.18 1.19
CA GLY A 9 8.98 -5.54 2.39
C GLY A 9 10.38 -4.91 2.45
N ALA A 10 10.50 -3.66 2.01
CA ALA A 10 11.76 -2.98 1.96
C ALA A 10 12.33 -2.72 3.36
N THR A 11 13.66 -2.61 3.43
CA THR A 11 14.39 -2.08 4.58
C THR A 11 14.89 -0.68 4.23
N ILE A 12 14.57 0.30 5.06
CA ILE A 12 15.04 1.68 4.93
C ILE A 12 16.31 1.81 5.76
N VAL A 13 17.42 2.10 5.10
CA VAL A 13 18.74 2.21 5.73
C VAL A 13 19.06 3.68 5.91
N THR A 14 19.37 4.08 7.14
CA THR A 14 19.82 5.43 7.49
C THR A 14 21.33 5.43 7.77
N ASN A 15 21.89 6.61 8.01
CA ASN A 15 23.25 6.78 8.51
C ASN A 15 23.47 6.22 9.93
N ALA A 16 22.41 5.82 10.65
CA ALA A 16 22.49 5.35 12.03
C ALA A 16 21.93 3.93 12.25
N ARG A 17 20.92 3.51 11.48
CA ARG A 17 20.23 2.22 11.68
C ARG A 17 19.50 1.76 10.42
N SER A 18 18.88 0.59 10.51
CA SER A 18 17.97 0.06 9.49
C SER A 18 16.57 -0.14 10.09
N LEU A 19 15.54 0.20 9.32
CA LEU A 19 14.14 0.16 9.74
C LEU A 19 13.30 -0.62 8.71
N PRO A 20 12.44 -1.57 9.12
CA PRO A 20 11.46 -2.15 8.22
C PRO A 20 10.53 -1.06 7.68
N ALA A 21 10.24 -1.07 6.37
CA ALA A 21 9.35 -0.08 5.76
C ALA A 21 7.93 -0.09 6.35
N ALA A 22 7.49 -1.22 6.92
CA ALA A 22 6.22 -1.34 7.62
C ALA A 22 6.13 -0.47 8.89
N ASP A 23 7.27 -0.16 9.50
CA ASP A 23 7.36 0.58 10.77
C ASP A 23 7.84 2.03 10.55
N PHE A 24 8.13 2.40 9.31
CA PHE A 24 8.74 3.69 8.98
C PHE A 24 7.74 4.85 8.93
N PHE A 25 6.49 4.60 8.52
CA PHE A 25 5.48 5.64 8.30
C PHE A 25 4.51 5.71 9.47
N THR A 26 4.59 6.78 10.26
CA THR A 26 3.83 6.90 11.52
C THR A 26 2.62 7.82 11.42
N GLY A 27 2.58 8.71 10.41
CA GLY A 27 1.49 9.67 10.26
C GLY A 27 1.59 10.54 9.01
N MET A 28 0.73 11.54 8.92
CA MET A 28 0.76 12.51 7.83
C MET A 28 2.00 13.40 7.99
N PHE A 29 2.92 13.32 7.03
CA PHE A 29 4.24 13.99 7.10
C PHE A 29 5.15 13.53 8.25
N GLU A 30 4.86 12.38 8.86
CA GLU A 30 5.63 11.83 9.98
C GLU A 30 6.24 10.48 9.61
N THR A 31 7.47 10.27 10.09
CA THR A 31 8.23 9.04 9.92
C THR A 31 8.92 8.66 11.22
N ALA A 32 9.45 7.45 11.30
CA ALA A 32 10.27 6.99 12.43
C ALA A 32 11.70 7.57 12.48
N LEU A 33 12.03 8.56 11.63
CA LEU A 33 13.36 9.19 11.64
C LEU A 33 13.55 10.07 12.88
N ASP A 34 14.71 9.94 13.51
CA ASP A 34 15.16 10.87 14.54
C ASP A 34 15.81 12.12 13.90
N HIS A 35 15.94 13.20 14.68
CA HIS A 35 16.57 14.43 14.20
C HIS A 35 18.02 14.19 13.77
N GLY A 36 18.34 14.51 12.52
CA GLY A 36 19.67 14.29 11.94
C GLY A 36 19.89 12.90 11.34
N GLU A 37 18.90 12.00 11.41
CA GLU A 37 18.92 10.79 10.60
C GLU A 37 18.65 11.11 9.12
N ILE A 38 19.42 10.47 8.25
CA ILE A 38 19.33 10.62 6.80
C ILE A 38 19.18 9.24 6.20
N ILE A 39 18.18 9.04 5.34
CA ILE A 39 18.05 7.82 4.54
C ILE A 39 19.21 7.79 3.53
N VAL A 40 20.02 6.73 3.59
CA VAL A 40 21.18 6.53 2.71
C VAL A 40 20.95 5.42 1.68
N ALA A 41 20.06 4.47 1.98
CA ALA A 41 19.70 3.42 1.03
C ALA A 41 18.29 2.86 1.32
N VAL A 42 17.77 2.11 0.35
CA VAL A 42 16.57 1.30 0.49
C VAL A 42 16.86 -0.06 -0.14
N GLU A 43 16.69 -1.11 0.66
CA GLU A 43 16.95 -2.49 0.25
C GLU A 43 15.65 -3.24 0.06
N PHE A 44 15.58 -4.09 -0.96
CA PHE A 44 14.38 -4.85 -1.29
C PHE A 44 14.69 -6.35 -1.35
N PRO A 45 13.88 -7.20 -0.69
CA PRO A 45 13.82 -8.61 -1.03
C PRO A 45 13.49 -8.80 -2.51
N ILE A 46 14.14 -9.77 -3.16
CA ILE A 46 13.91 -10.10 -4.57
C ILE A 46 12.86 -11.21 -4.72
N GLY A 47 12.23 -11.28 -5.89
CA GLY A 47 11.37 -12.41 -6.28
C GLY A 47 9.87 -12.17 -6.23
N ALA A 48 9.40 -11.02 -5.74
CA ALA A 48 7.99 -10.70 -5.72
C ALA A 48 7.44 -10.36 -7.11
N LYS A 49 6.25 -10.87 -7.43
CA LYS A 49 5.43 -10.34 -8.54
C LYS A 49 4.57 -9.20 -7.99
N ALA A 50 4.53 -8.08 -8.69
CA ALA A 50 3.86 -6.90 -8.15
C ALA A 50 3.21 -6.01 -9.20
N ALA A 51 2.18 -5.29 -8.78
CA ALA A 51 1.55 -4.23 -9.58
C ALA A 51 1.04 -3.10 -8.69
N TYR A 52 1.02 -1.90 -9.26
CA TYR A 52 0.50 -0.71 -8.62
C TYR A 52 -0.62 -0.10 -9.46
N MET A 53 -1.78 0.10 -8.84
CA MET A 53 -2.93 0.76 -9.46
C MET A 53 -3.36 1.97 -8.65
N LYS A 54 -3.67 3.07 -9.34
CA LYS A 54 -3.93 4.37 -8.70
C LYS A 54 -5.07 5.10 -9.38
N PHE A 55 -6.04 5.53 -8.57
CA PHE A 55 -7.00 6.56 -8.92
C PHE A 55 -6.44 7.93 -8.53
N ARG A 56 -6.26 8.79 -9.54
CA ARG A 56 -5.55 10.07 -9.38
C ARG A 56 -6.54 11.22 -9.23
N ASN A 57 -6.23 12.17 -8.36
CA ASN A 57 -6.88 13.48 -8.40
C ASN A 57 -6.64 14.12 -9.79
N PRO A 58 -7.67 14.63 -10.48
CA PRO A 58 -7.51 15.17 -11.84
C PRO A 58 -6.52 16.33 -11.94
N ALA A 59 -6.54 17.23 -10.95
CA ALA A 59 -5.71 18.44 -10.95
C ALA A 59 -4.29 18.15 -10.46
N SER A 60 -4.15 17.60 -9.24
CA SER A 60 -2.83 17.42 -8.62
C SER A 60 -2.11 16.15 -9.07
N ARG A 61 -2.83 15.21 -9.70
CA ARG A 61 -2.35 13.87 -10.06
C ARG A 61 -1.90 13.01 -8.86
N TYR A 62 -2.03 13.47 -7.61
CA TYR A 62 -1.80 12.65 -6.41
C TYR A 62 -2.83 11.52 -6.29
N ALA A 63 -2.48 10.48 -5.55
CA ALA A 63 -3.38 9.34 -5.35
C ALA A 63 -4.50 9.74 -4.39
N MET A 64 -5.75 9.64 -4.83
CA MET A 64 -6.87 9.64 -3.90
C MET A 64 -7.02 8.25 -3.26
N ALA A 65 -6.70 7.22 -4.03
CA ALA A 65 -6.43 5.86 -3.56
C ALA A 65 -5.44 5.21 -4.53
N GLY A 66 -4.35 4.68 -3.99
CA GLY A 66 -3.40 3.83 -4.70
C GLY A 66 -3.19 2.54 -3.94
N VAL A 67 -3.10 1.42 -4.65
CA VAL A 67 -2.88 0.10 -4.06
C VAL A 67 -1.72 -0.57 -4.76
N PHE A 68 -0.73 -0.96 -3.97
CA PHE A 68 0.40 -1.79 -4.39
C PHE A 68 0.16 -3.20 -3.85
N VAL A 69 0.09 -4.16 -4.76
CA VAL A 69 0.00 -5.59 -4.41
C VAL A 69 1.32 -6.24 -4.76
N ALA A 70 1.88 -6.99 -3.81
CA ALA A 70 3.05 -7.82 -4.01
C ALA A 70 2.73 -9.26 -3.57
N ASP A 71 2.99 -10.22 -4.44
CA ASP A 71 2.98 -11.65 -4.16
C ASP A 71 4.43 -12.13 -4.05
N HIS A 72 4.84 -12.47 -2.84
CA HIS A 72 6.18 -13.01 -2.52
C HIS A 72 6.23 -14.54 -2.67
N GLY A 73 5.14 -15.17 -3.09
CA GLY A 73 5.00 -16.62 -3.17
C GLY A 73 4.64 -17.26 -1.83
N ALA A 74 4.31 -18.56 -1.87
CA ALA A 74 3.94 -19.37 -0.69
C ALA A 74 2.84 -18.76 0.21
N GLY A 75 1.98 -17.89 -0.35
CA GLY A 75 0.90 -17.22 0.38
C GLY A 75 1.31 -15.93 1.10
N ASP A 76 2.57 -15.45 1.01
CA ASP A 76 2.93 -14.10 1.49
C ASP A 76 2.51 -13.05 0.46
N VAL A 77 1.29 -12.56 0.63
CA VAL A 77 0.73 -11.47 -0.17
C VAL A 77 0.65 -10.21 0.67
N ARG A 78 1.11 -9.08 0.12
CA ARG A 78 1.04 -7.78 0.78
C ARG A 78 0.25 -6.79 -0.04
N VAL A 79 -0.68 -6.09 0.62
CA VAL A 79 -1.58 -5.11 0.00
C VAL A 79 -1.38 -3.78 0.72
N ALA A 80 -0.57 -2.90 0.15
CA ALA A 80 -0.29 -1.60 0.73
C ALA A 80 -1.11 -0.50 0.05
N VAL A 81 -1.79 0.31 0.84
CA VAL A 81 -2.69 1.38 0.41
C VAL A 81 -2.05 2.73 0.66
N THR A 82 -2.12 3.65 -0.31
CA THR A 82 -1.61 5.02 -0.20
C THR A 82 -2.66 6.04 -0.64
N GLY A 83 -2.63 7.24 -0.03
CA GLY A 83 -3.50 8.38 -0.39
C GLY A 83 -4.94 8.28 0.13
N ALA A 84 -5.37 7.10 0.59
CA ALA A 84 -6.71 6.89 1.13
C ALA A 84 -6.80 7.24 2.63
N GLY A 85 -5.76 6.98 3.41
CA GLY A 85 -5.66 7.28 4.84
C GLY A 85 -4.59 8.33 5.17
N PRO A 86 -4.31 8.57 6.46
CA PRO A 86 -3.35 9.59 6.91
C PRO A 86 -1.90 9.26 6.49
N CYS A 87 -1.56 7.98 6.39
CA CYS A 87 -0.30 7.49 5.84
C CYS A 87 -0.52 6.20 5.03
N VAL A 88 0.57 5.55 4.59
CA VAL A 88 0.47 4.22 3.97
C VAL A 88 0.12 3.18 5.02
N PHE A 89 -0.72 2.21 4.67
CA PHE A 89 -1.04 1.10 5.58
C PHE A 89 -1.20 -0.21 4.82
N ARG A 90 -1.08 -1.33 5.54
CA ARG A 90 -1.36 -2.68 5.03
C ARG A 90 -2.82 -3.03 5.23
N TRP A 91 -3.50 -3.45 4.17
CA TRP A 91 -4.88 -3.92 4.23
C TRP A 91 -4.92 -5.43 4.50
N ARG A 92 -4.76 -5.81 5.77
CA ARG A 92 -4.61 -7.22 6.21
C ARG A 92 -5.73 -8.14 5.75
N GLN A 93 -6.98 -7.69 5.80
CA GLN A 93 -8.11 -8.49 5.34
C GLN A 93 -8.01 -8.89 3.87
N ALA A 94 -7.46 -8.00 3.01
CA ALA A 94 -7.22 -8.32 1.61
C ALA A 94 -6.00 -9.25 1.43
N GLU A 95 -4.96 -9.09 2.26
CA GLU A 95 -3.81 -10.01 2.30
C GLU A 95 -4.28 -11.45 2.60
N ASP A 96 -5.08 -11.62 3.65
CA ASP A 96 -5.61 -12.93 4.07
C ASP A 96 -6.47 -13.59 2.98
N ALA A 97 -7.29 -12.81 2.28
CA ALA A 97 -8.12 -13.31 1.19
C ALA A 97 -7.27 -13.76 -0.01
N LEU A 98 -6.27 -12.95 -0.39
CA LEU A 98 -5.39 -13.25 -1.52
C LEU A 98 -4.40 -14.37 -1.23
N ALA A 99 -3.98 -14.55 0.02
CA ALA A 99 -3.15 -15.68 0.44
C ALA A 99 -3.88 -17.02 0.23
N ARG A 100 -5.20 -17.06 0.44
CA ARG A 100 -6.03 -18.26 0.19
C ARG A 100 -6.29 -18.48 -1.28
N ARG A 101 -6.49 -17.40 -2.04
CA ARG A 101 -6.74 -17.44 -3.47
C ARG A 101 -6.28 -16.13 -4.11
N PHE A 102 -5.17 -16.19 -4.84
CA PHE A 102 -4.62 -15.02 -5.52
C PHE A 102 -5.39 -14.70 -6.81
N ALA A 103 -6.60 -14.15 -6.67
CA ALA A 103 -7.47 -13.78 -7.78
C ALA A 103 -8.29 -12.52 -7.44
N PRO A 104 -8.65 -11.66 -8.42
CA PRO A 104 -9.42 -10.44 -8.15
C PRO A 104 -10.76 -10.70 -7.42
N GLU A 105 -11.37 -11.86 -7.67
CA GLU A 105 -12.66 -12.25 -7.08
C GLU A 105 -12.55 -12.52 -5.57
N ALA A 106 -11.35 -12.85 -5.06
CA ALA A 106 -11.13 -13.04 -3.62
C ALA A 106 -11.35 -11.75 -2.82
N LEU A 107 -11.31 -10.59 -3.48
CA LEU A 107 -11.57 -9.28 -2.88
C LEU A 107 -13.02 -8.81 -3.02
N ALA A 108 -13.92 -9.65 -3.55
CA ALA A 108 -15.32 -9.28 -3.73
C ALA A 108 -16.00 -8.99 -2.38
N GLY A 109 -16.64 -7.83 -2.28
CA GLY A 109 -17.33 -7.40 -1.06
C GLY A 109 -16.42 -6.89 0.08
N LEU A 110 -15.10 -6.99 -0.05
CA LEU A 110 -14.17 -6.46 0.95
C LEU A 110 -13.97 -4.96 0.76
N LEU A 111 -13.99 -4.23 1.88
CA LEU A 111 -13.65 -2.81 1.97
C LEU A 111 -12.71 -2.60 3.17
N PRO A 112 -11.72 -1.69 3.06
CA PRO A 112 -11.00 -1.22 4.25
C PRO A 112 -11.97 -0.46 5.18
N ASP A 113 -11.64 -0.40 6.47
CA ASP A 113 -12.41 0.38 7.45
C ASP A 113 -12.42 1.87 7.07
N ALA A 114 -13.59 2.39 6.70
CA ALA A 114 -13.76 3.76 6.27
C ALA A 114 -13.45 4.76 7.41
N SER A 115 -13.63 4.39 8.68
CA SER A 115 -13.36 5.29 9.81
C SER A 115 -11.88 5.67 9.94
N ALA A 116 -10.99 4.86 9.36
CA ALA A 116 -9.55 5.10 9.32
C ALA A 116 -9.10 5.86 8.05
N LEU A 117 -10.02 6.25 7.16
CA LEU A 117 -9.72 6.92 5.90
C LEU A 117 -9.99 8.42 5.96
N ASN A 118 -9.32 9.16 5.08
CA ASN A 118 -9.47 10.60 5.00
C ASN A 118 -10.86 10.99 4.47
N ASN A 119 -11.41 12.07 4.98
CA ASN A 119 -12.65 12.68 4.52
C ASN A 119 -12.37 14.16 4.22
N ASP A 120 -12.45 14.56 2.96
CA ASP A 120 -12.14 15.92 2.51
C ASP A 120 -13.00 16.34 1.30
N LEU A 121 -12.77 17.57 0.82
CA LEU A 121 -13.47 18.16 -0.33
C LEU A 121 -13.35 17.33 -1.62
N HIS A 122 -12.32 16.48 -1.75
CA HIS A 122 -12.08 15.69 -2.95
C HIS A 122 -12.77 14.32 -2.90
N ALA A 123 -12.90 13.73 -1.72
CA ALA A 123 -13.56 12.45 -1.54
C ALA A 123 -13.88 12.16 -0.06
N GLY A 124 -15.08 11.63 0.16
CA GLY A 124 -15.46 11.03 1.43
C GLY A 124 -14.77 9.68 1.69
N ALA A 125 -14.74 9.29 2.96
CA ALA A 125 -14.09 8.06 3.43
C ALA A 125 -14.65 6.79 2.74
N ASP A 126 -15.98 6.65 2.65
CA ASP A 126 -16.62 5.49 1.99
C ASP A 126 -16.25 5.40 0.51
N TYR A 127 -16.17 6.53 -0.17
CA TYR A 127 -15.74 6.57 -1.57
C TYR A 127 -14.28 6.15 -1.71
N ARG A 128 -13.40 6.56 -0.79
CA ARG A 128 -12.01 6.09 -0.76
C ARG A 128 -11.93 4.59 -0.48
N ALA A 129 -12.72 4.07 0.45
CA ALA A 129 -12.76 2.63 0.73
C ALA A 129 -13.14 1.84 -0.53
N HIS A 130 -14.14 2.32 -1.26
CA HIS A 130 -14.54 1.74 -2.54
C HIS A 130 -13.41 1.81 -3.58
N LEU A 131 -12.78 2.98 -3.75
CA LEU A 131 -11.66 3.14 -4.69
C LEU A 131 -10.48 2.21 -4.35
N VAL A 132 -10.16 2.02 -3.07
CA VAL A 132 -9.13 1.08 -2.61
C VAL A 132 -9.46 -0.33 -3.09
N ALA A 133 -10.69 -0.81 -2.87
CA ALA A 133 -11.09 -2.14 -3.31
C ALA A 133 -11.02 -2.30 -4.85
N VAL A 134 -11.44 -1.28 -5.61
CA VAL A 134 -11.33 -1.30 -7.08
C VAL A 134 -9.87 -1.33 -7.54
N MET A 135 -9.00 -0.50 -6.97
CA MET A 135 -7.58 -0.47 -7.33
C MET A 135 -6.87 -1.78 -6.96
N ALA A 136 -7.20 -2.38 -5.81
CA ALA A 136 -6.66 -3.67 -5.40
C ALA A 136 -6.99 -4.78 -6.42
N ARG A 137 -8.26 -4.90 -6.83
CA ARG A 137 -8.67 -5.88 -7.86
C ARG A 137 -7.94 -5.68 -9.19
N ARG A 138 -7.79 -4.43 -9.63
CA ARG A 138 -7.03 -4.12 -10.85
C ARG A 138 -5.56 -4.48 -10.74
N ALA A 139 -4.95 -4.26 -9.57
CA ALA A 139 -3.55 -4.61 -9.33
C ALA A 139 -3.34 -6.12 -9.39
N VAL A 140 -4.20 -6.91 -8.73
CA VAL A 140 -4.17 -8.38 -8.80
C VAL A 140 -4.34 -8.87 -10.24
N GLY A 141 -5.30 -8.31 -10.99
CA GLY A 141 -5.52 -8.68 -12.41
C GLY A 141 -4.32 -8.37 -13.32
N ALA A 142 -3.58 -7.30 -13.02
CA ALA A 142 -2.38 -6.94 -13.77
C ALA A 142 -1.20 -7.89 -13.48
N ILE A 143 -1.09 -8.44 -12.26
CA ILE A 143 -0.06 -9.44 -11.92
C ILE A 143 -0.31 -10.76 -12.65
N HIS A 144 -1.57 -11.14 -12.86
CA HIS A 144 -1.93 -12.37 -13.59
C HIS A 144 -1.67 -12.31 -15.09
N SER A 145 -1.65 -11.10 -15.67
CA SER A 145 -1.49 -10.87 -17.11
C SER A 145 -0.03 -10.71 -17.54
N ALA A 146 0.93 -10.90 -16.63
CA ALA A 146 2.37 -10.69 -16.82
C ALA A 146 3.16 -11.99 -16.61
#